data_AF-A0AAC8VX09-F1
#
_entry.id   AF-A0AAC8VX09-F1
#
_cell.length_a   1.000
_cell.length_b   1.000
_cell.length_c   1.000
_cell.angle_alpha   90.00
_cell.angle_beta   90.00
_cell.angle_gamma   90.00
#
_symmetry.space_group_name_H-M   'P 1'
#
loop_
_entity.id
_entity.type
_entity.pdbx_description
1 polymer ?
#
loop_
_entity_poly.entity_id
_entity_poly.type
_entity_poly.pdbx_seq_one_letter_code
_entity_poly.pdbx_strand_id
1 'polypeptide(L)'
;MKQMTKPFMAELQKARKSGHPFQALIEDGAAAALPAPTQVVQADNTEVIRAIGDLGAKLDRFLAMDAAQIDQIQVEIADISGRIKATKVEMAAIRHPLAGDDKFEQASQELSAVVAATEAATNTIMACAEELEEVVSELKSSLPEGYHNDRVNDMVDVIVRIYEACNFQDLTGQRITKVVRAMSFIEERVDAMMGLWNKREFEAMPLPPSVTKKDEDLDLHGPAEATPDSGNISQADIDALFG
;
A
#
# COMPACT_ATOMS: atom_id res chain seq x y z
N MET A 1 30.57 -26.84 40.29
CA MET A 1 31.94 -27.38 40.51
C MET A 1 32.21 -28.51 39.53
N LYS A 2 33.48 -28.68 39.13
CA LYS A 2 34.05 -29.60 38.11
C LYS A 2 33.95 -29.08 36.67
N GLN A 3 34.79 -28.12 36.23
CA GLN A 3 36.21 -28.26 35.84
C GLN A 3 36.47 -29.46 34.91
N MET A 4 36.40 -29.21 33.59
CA MET A 4 37.02 -30.04 32.56
C MET A 4 38.43 -29.51 32.30
N THR A 5 39.40 -30.20 32.88
CA THR A 5 40.83 -29.92 32.78
C THR A 5 41.38 -30.56 31.51
N LYS A 6 42.07 -29.75 30.69
CA LYS A 6 42.65 -30.10 29.39
C LYS A 6 43.68 -31.26 29.51
N PRO A 7 43.54 -32.41 28.81
CA PRO A 7 44.48 -33.53 28.92
C PRO A 7 45.78 -33.37 28.09
N PHE A 8 45.98 -32.24 27.42
CA PHE A 8 47.01 -32.08 26.39
C PHE A 8 48.45 -31.86 26.91
N MET A 9 48.64 -31.65 28.22
CA MET A 9 49.97 -31.38 28.81
C MET A 9 50.70 -32.63 29.31
N ALA A 10 50.01 -33.76 29.50
CA ALA A 10 50.62 -34.99 30.01
C ALA A 10 51.31 -35.85 28.91
N GLU A 11 50.82 -35.80 27.68
CA GLU A 11 51.44 -36.51 26.55
C GLU A 11 52.70 -35.81 26.01
N LEU A 12 52.71 -34.47 26.00
CA LEU A 12 53.86 -33.67 25.56
C LEU A 12 55.06 -33.77 26.51
N GLN A 13 54.87 -34.12 27.79
CA GLN A 13 55.97 -34.37 28.73
C GLN A 13 56.54 -35.80 28.66
N LYS A 14 55.79 -36.78 28.15
CA LYS A 14 56.31 -38.15 27.93
C LYS A 14 57.21 -38.24 26.69
N ALA A 15 56.94 -37.44 25.66
CA ALA A 15 57.76 -37.36 24.45
C ALA A 15 59.13 -36.67 24.66
N ARG A 16 59.29 -35.88 25.73
CA ARG A 16 60.56 -35.18 26.06
C ARG A 16 61.52 -36.00 26.92
N LYS A 17 61.09 -37.14 27.47
CA LYS A 17 61.88 -37.99 28.39
C LYS A 17 62.47 -39.25 27.76
N SER A 18 62.05 -39.64 26.56
CA SER A 18 62.69 -40.69 25.77
C SER A 18 63.81 -40.07 24.93
N GLY A 19 64.97 -39.87 25.56
CA GLY A 19 66.21 -39.59 24.85
C GLY A 19 66.49 -40.66 23.79
N HIS A 20 67.04 -40.22 22.66
CA HIS A 20 67.38 -41.02 21.48
C HIS A 20 67.90 -42.43 21.80
N PRO A 21 67.22 -43.51 21.37
CA PRO A 21 67.67 -44.88 21.58
C PRO A 21 68.79 -45.34 20.62
N PHE A 22 69.51 -44.42 19.97
CA PHE A 22 70.44 -44.74 18.88
C PHE A 22 71.86 -44.20 19.08
N GLN A 23 72.36 -44.21 20.32
CA GLN A 23 73.74 -43.80 20.65
C GLN A 23 74.55 -44.94 21.32
N ALA A 24 74.16 -46.19 21.11
CA ALA A 24 74.89 -47.35 21.60
C ALA A 24 74.90 -48.43 20.51
N LEU A 25 75.90 -48.39 19.62
CA LEU A 25 76.37 -49.51 18.77
C LEU A 25 77.51 -49.07 17.81
N ILE A 26 78.34 -48.12 18.22
CA ILE A 26 79.64 -47.89 17.57
C ILE A 26 80.66 -48.65 18.42
N GLU A 27 80.89 -49.91 18.09
CA GLU A 27 82.21 -50.56 18.13
C GLU A 27 82.11 -52.00 17.62
N ASP A 28 83.03 -52.31 16.71
CA ASP A 28 83.39 -53.59 16.08
C ASP A 28 82.46 -54.25 15.04
N GLY A 29 82.86 -54.08 13.77
CA GLY A 29 82.42 -54.96 12.68
C GLY A 29 82.79 -54.49 11.27
N ALA A 30 84.04 -54.73 10.86
CA ALA A 30 84.55 -54.92 9.49
C ALA A 30 84.10 -53.97 8.34
N ALA A 31 85.09 -53.30 7.73
CA ALA A 31 84.97 -52.46 6.55
C ALA A 31 84.23 -53.14 5.38
N ALA A 32 83.02 -52.65 5.09
CA ALA A 32 82.34 -52.84 3.81
C ALA A 32 82.21 -51.47 3.13
N ALA A 33 82.70 -51.37 1.91
CA ALA A 33 82.77 -50.15 1.12
C ALA A 33 81.39 -49.48 0.97
N LEU A 34 81.32 -48.18 1.28
CA LEU A 34 80.15 -47.33 1.08
C LEU A 34 79.78 -47.27 -0.41
N PRO A 35 78.56 -47.64 -0.83
CA PRO A 35 78.08 -47.26 -2.15
C PRO A 35 77.80 -45.75 -2.18
N ALA A 36 78.21 -45.11 -3.27
CA ALA A 36 78.04 -43.70 -3.61
C ALA A 36 76.58 -43.21 -3.43
N PRO A 37 76.34 -41.90 -3.20
CA PRO A 37 75.04 -41.39 -2.80
C PRO A 37 73.97 -41.74 -3.82
N THR A 38 72.89 -42.38 -3.36
CA THR A 38 71.68 -42.61 -4.14
C THR A 38 71.15 -41.25 -4.62
N GLN A 39 70.99 -41.10 -5.94
CA GLN A 39 70.44 -39.90 -6.55
C GLN A 39 69.15 -39.50 -5.85
N VAL A 40 69.12 -38.27 -5.31
CA VAL A 40 67.89 -37.62 -4.90
C VAL A 40 67.11 -37.37 -6.20
N VAL A 41 66.04 -38.13 -6.45
CA VAL A 41 65.12 -37.83 -7.55
C VAL A 41 64.41 -36.53 -7.17
N GLN A 42 64.94 -35.41 -7.65
CA GLN A 42 64.36 -34.10 -7.49
C GLN A 42 63.16 -34.02 -8.43
N ALA A 43 61.97 -34.37 -7.93
CA ALA A 43 60.74 -34.24 -8.71
C ALA A 43 60.52 -32.76 -9.06
N ASP A 44 60.49 -32.45 -10.36
CA ASP A 44 60.22 -31.10 -10.85
C ASP A 44 58.73 -30.78 -10.65
N ASN A 45 58.40 -30.22 -9.48
CA ASN A 45 57.04 -29.84 -9.12
C ASN A 45 56.64 -28.45 -9.64
N THR A 46 57.47 -27.83 -10.50
CA THR A 46 57.26 -26.46 -10.98
C THR A 46 55.96 -26.33 -11.77
N GLU A 47 55.62 -27.34 -12.58
CA GLU A 47 54.37 -27.36 -13.37
C GLU A 47 53.12 -27.48 -12.48
N VAL A 48 53.18 -28.31 -11.44
CA VAL A 48 52.08 -28.49 -10.48
C VAL A 48 51.85 -27.23 -9.66
N ILE A 49 52.93 -26.59 -9.16
CA ILE A 49 52.83 -25.33 -8.41
C ILE A 49 52.25 -24.23 -9.30
N ARG A 50 52.64 -24.18 -10.58
CA ARG A 50 52.07 -23.25 -11.56
C ARG A 50 50.57 -23.51 -11.78
N ALA A 51 50.16 -24.76 -11.98
CA ALA A 51 48.76 -25.13 -12.18
C ALA A 51 47.89 -24.80 -10.95
N ILE A 52 48.41 -24.99 -9.73
CA ILE A 52 47.74 -24.59 -8.48
C ILE A 52 47.60 -23.06 -8.42
N GLY A 53 48.63 -22.30 -8.80
CA GLY A 53 48.56 -20.84 -8.89
C GLY A 53 47.52 -20.35 -9.90
N ASP A 54 47.48 -20.97 -11.08
CA ASP A 54 46.49 -20.66 -12.14
C ASP A 54 45.06 -21.00 -11.69
N LEU A 55 44.87 -22.09 -10.95
CA LEU A 55 43.58 -22.46 -10.35
C LEU A 55 43.17 -21.48 -9.24
N GLY A 56 44.11 -21.07 -8.37
CA GLY A 56 43.89 -20.04 -7.36
C GLY A 56 43.45 -18.72 -7.98
N ALA A 57 44.13 -18.25 -9.02
CA ALA A 57 43.75 -17.04 -9.75
C ALA A 57 42.39 -17.16 -10.47
N LYS A 58 41.98 -18.36 -10.90
CA LYS A 58 40.62 -18.58 -11.43
C LYS A 58 39.57 -18.55 -10.33
N LEU A 59 39.85 -19.16 -9.17
CA LEU A 59 38.96 -19.15 -8.01
C LEU A 59 38.78 -17.72 -7.47
N ASP A 60 39.86 -16.95 -7.35
CA ASP A 60 39.80 -15.55 -6.90
C ASP A 60 38.96 -14.69 -7.85
N ARG A 61 39.12 -14.88 -9.17
CA ARG A 61 38.26 -14.20 -10.17
C ARG A 61 36.80 -14.60 -10.06
N PHE A 62 36.52 -15.87 -9.81
CA PHE A 62 35.16 -16.36 -9.61
C PHE A 62 34.52 -15.78 -8.34
N LEU A 63 35.24 -15.83 -7.21
CA LEU A 63 34.79 -15.24 -5.94
C LEU A 63 34.60 -13.72 -6.04
N ALA A 64 35.48 -13.02 -6.76
CA ALA A 64 35.34 -11.58 -7.00
C ALA A 64 34.11 -11.25 -7.88
N MET A 65 33.81 -12.09 -8.87
CA MET A 65 32.61 -11.96 -9.69
C MET A 65 31.34 -12.19 -8.86
N ASP A 66 31.31 -13.24 -8.03
CA ASP A 66 30.19 -13.52 -7.13
C ASP A 66 29.98 -12.39 -6.12
N ALA A 67 31.07 -11.85 -5.55
CA ALA A 67 31.00 -10.70 -4.65
C ALA A 67 30.40 -9.46 -5.34
N ALA A 68 30.79 -9.19 -6.58
CA ALA A 68 30.22 -8.09 -7.37
C ALA A 68 28.73 -8.31 -7.71
N GLN A 69 28.33 -9.55 -8.01
CA GLN A 69 26.92 -9.89 -8.25
C GLN A 69 26.08 -9.75 -6.98
N ILE A 70 26.61 -10.17 -5.83
CA ILE A 70 25.95 -10.01 -4.53
C ILE A 70 25.78 -8.53 -4.20
N ASP A 71 26.80 -7.70 -4.42
CA ASP A 71 26.74 -6.25 -4.20
C ASP A 71 25.66 -5.60 -5.10
N GLN A 72 25.61 -5.98 -6.38
CA GLN A 72 24.57 -5.52 -7.30
C GLN A 72 23.16 -5.89 -6.82
N ILE A 73 22.96 -7.14 -6.39
CA ILE A 73 21.67 -7.59 -5.83
C ILE A 73 21.32 -6.82 -4.56
N GLN A 74 22.29 -6.52 -3.69
CA GLN A 74 22.05 -5.72 -2.48
C GLN A 74 21.60 -4.30 -2.82
N VAL A 75 22.21 -3.67 -3.83
CA VAL A 75 21.79 -2.35 -4.33
C VAL A 75 20.37 -2.40 -4.87
N GLU A 76 20.02 -3.41 -5.67
CA GLU A 76 18.67 -3.58 -6.22
C GLU A 76 17.62 -3.83 -5.12
N ILE A 77 17.94 -4.65 -4.13
CA ILE A 77 17.06 -4.89 -2.96
C ILE A 77 16.86 -3.58 -2.18
N ALA A 78 17.91 -2.79 -2.00
CA ALA A 78 17.81 -1.50 -1.31
C ALA A 78 16.91 -0.52 -2.07
N ASP A 79 17.00 -0.48 -3.41
CA ASP A 79 16.12 0.33 -4.25
C ASP A 79 14.65 -0.10 -4.13
N ILE A 80 14.38 -1.41 -4.27
CA ILE A 80 13.02 -1.97 -4.10
C ILE A 80 12.48 -1.64 -2.71
N SER A 81 13.28 -1.82 -1.67
CA SER A 81 12.88 -1.48 -0.30
C SER A 81 12.56 0.02 -0.14
N GLY A 82 13.34 0.89 -0.78
CA GLY A 82 13.10 2.33 -0.79
C GLY A 82 11.76 2.67 -1.44
N ARG A 83 11.47 2.07 -2.59
CA ARG A 83 10.20 2.25 -3.32
C ARG A 83 9.00 1.73 -2.53
N ILE A 84 9.11 0.55 -1.91
CA ILE A 84 8.06 0.01 -1.04
C ILE A 84 7.78 0.97 0.12
N LYS A 85 8.82 1.54 0.73
CA LYS A 85 8.65 2.52 1.82
C LYS A 85 7.91 3.77 1.34
N ALA A 86 8.24 4.29 0.17
CA ALA A 86 7.52 5.43 -0.42
C ALA A 86 6.03 5.09 -0.65
N THR A 87 5.72 3.94 -1.26
CA THR A 87 4.33 3.49 -1.46
C THR A 87 3.58 3.33 -0.14
N LYS A 88 4.22 2.81 0.92
CA LYS A 88 3.58 2.71 2.23
C LYS A 88 3.22 4.09 2.81
N VAL A 89 4.08 5.10 2.64
CA VAL A 89 3.79 6.48 3.08
C VAL A 89 2.61 7.06 2.30
N GLU A 90 2.58 6.86 0.97
CA GLU A 90 1.46 7.31 0.14
C GLU A 90 0.14 6.64 0.55
N MET A 91 0.17 5.34 0.81
CA MET A 91 -1.00 4.61 1.32
C MET A 91 -1.43 5.09 2.70
N ALA A 92 -0.50 5.33 3.61
CA ALA A 92 -0.80 5.90 4.93
C ALA A 92 -1.41 7.31 4.84
N ALA A 93 -1.07 8.07 3.78
CA ALA A 93 -1.66 9.38 3.52
C ALA A 93 -3.11 9.30 3.00
N ILE A 94 -3.42 8.23 2.26
CA ILE A 94 -4.77 7.89 1.80
C ILE A 94 -5.60 7.41 2.98
N ARG A 95 -5.06 6.46 3.76
CA ARG A 95 -5.73 5.85 4.91
C ARG A 95 -4.73 5.52 6.01
N HIS A 96 -4.87 6.19 7.16
CA HIS A 96 -4.02 5.95 8.32
C HIS A 96 -4.77 5.14 9.38
N PRO A 97 -4.22 4.04 9.94
CA PRO A 97 -4.93 3.20 10.92
C PRO A 97 -5.33 3.92 12.21
N LEU A 98 -4.67 5.03 12.52
CA LEU A 98 -4.93 5.88 13.69
C LEU A 98 -5.66 7.20 13.33
N ALA A 99 -6.00 7.43 12.05
CA ALA A 99 -6.84 8.58 11.71
C ALA A 99 -8.27 8.32 12.22
N GLY A 100 -8.88 9.33 12.85
CA GLY A 100 -10.25 9.24 13.35
C GLY A 100 -11.31 9.26 12.26
N ASP A 101 -11.02 9.95 11.14
CA ASP A 101 -11.95 10.11 10.02
C ASP A 101 -11.43 9.35 8.79
N ASP A 102 -12.23 8.39 8.32
CA ASP A 102 -12.01 7.74 7.03
C ASP A 102 -12.55 8.63 5.91
N LYS A 103 -11.64 9.27 5.16
CA LYS A 103 -12.01 10.18 4.07
C LYS A 103 -12.80 9.49 2.96
N PHE A 104 -12.61 8.19 2.75
CA PHE A 104 -13.37 7.44 1.75
C PHE A 104 -14.81 7.26 2.20
N GLU A 105 -14.99 6.88 3.47
CA GLU A 105 -16.30 6.72 4.07
C GLU A 105 -17.05 8.05 4.09
N GLN A 106 -16.41 9.13 4.54
CA GLN A 106 -16.99 10.47 4.54
C GLN A 106 -17.41 10.91 3.13
N ALA A 107 -16.51 10.82 2.14
CA ALA A 107 -16.84 11.20 0.78
C ALA A 107 -17.95 10.33 0.16
N SER A 108 -18.00 9.05 0.50
CA SER A 108 -19.07 8.14 0.09
C SER A 108 -20.43 8.52 0.70
N GLN A 109 -20.45 8.87 1.99
CA GLN A 109 -21.64 9.35 2.68
C GLN A 109 -22.14 10.67 2.09
N GLU A 110 -21.25 11.65 1.91
CA GLU A 110 -21.57 12.94 1.28
C GLU A 110 -22.13 12.78 -0.14
N LEU A 111 -21.49 11.96 -0.98
CA LEU A 111 -21.99 11.70 -2.34
C LEU A 111 -23.36 10.99 -2.34
N SER A 112 -23.59 10.10 -1.38
CA SER A 112 -24.89 9.42 -1.23
C SER A 112 -25.98 10.40 -0.76
N ALA A 113 -25.65 11.31 0.16
CA ALA A 113 -26.54 12.37 0.62
C ALA A 113 -26.91 13.32 -0.54
N VAL A 114 -25.94 13.67 -1.41
CA VAL A 114 -26.22 14.46 -2.62
C VAL A 114 -27.20 13.73 -3.54
N VAL A 115 -27.02 12.42 -3.79
CA VAL A 115 -27.97 11.65 -4.61
C VAL A 115 -29.36 11.69 -3.98
N ALA A 116 -29.49 11.37 -2.70
CA ALA A 116 -30.78 11.37 -2.00
C ALA A 116 -31.47 12.74 -2.03
N ALA A 117 -30.73 13.81 -1.75
CA ALA A 117 -31.25 15.18 -1.79
C ALA A 117 -31.71 15.59 -3.20
N THR A 118 -30.95 15.20 -4.24
CA THR A 118 -31.34 15.50 -5.63
C THR A 118 -32.55 14.68 -6.08
N GLU A 119 -32.68 13.42 -5.68
CA GLU A 119 -33.87 12.60 -5.95
C GLU A 119 -35.12 13.18 -5.27
N ALA A 120 -34.99 13.60 -4.00
CA ALA A 120 -36.09 14.23 -3.26
C ALA A 120 -36.53 15.55 -3.91
N ALA A 121 -35.57 16.39 -4.32
CA ALA A 121 -35.86 17.63 -5.04
C ALA A 121 -36.55 17.35 -6.39
N THR A 122 -36.09 16.36 -7.15
CA THR A 122 -36.72 15.96 -8.42
C THR A 122 -38.15 15.44 -8.22
N ASN A 123 -38.39 14.62 -7.20
CA ASN A 123 -39.75 14.17 -6.86
C ASN A 123 -40.67 15.36 -6.52
N THR A 124 -40.16 16.34 -5.79
CA THR A 124 -40.90 17.57 -5.46
C THR A 124 -41.23 18.38 -6.73
N ILE A 125 -40.26 18.52 -7.65
CA ILE A 125 -40.48 19.22 -8.93
C ILE A 125 -41.54 18.49 -9.77
N MET A 126 -41.51 17.16 -9.82
CA MET A 126 -42.51 16.37 -10.54
C MET A 126 -43.90 16.54 -9.92
N ALA A 127 -44.03 16.49 -8.58
CA ALA A 127 -45.30 16.75 -7.91
C ALA A 127 -45.85 18.16 -8.21
N CYS A 128 -44.99 19.18 -8.20
CA CYS A 128 -45.39 20.53 -8.62
C CYS A 128 -45.84 20.60 -10.08
N ALA A 129 -45.22 19.82 -10.98
CA ALA A 129 -45.62 19.73 -12.38
C ALA A 129 -46.99 19.04 -12.54
N GLU A 130 -47.26 18.00 -11.74
CA GLU A 130 -48.57 17.32 -11.68
C GLU A 130 -49.66 18.27 -11.18
N GLU A 131 -49.42 19.01 -10.11
CA GLU A 131 -50.36 20.04 -9.61
C GLU A 131 -50.62 21.14 -10.66
N LEU A 132 -49.57 21.58 -11.37
CA LEU A 132 -49.72 22.54 -12.48
C LEU A 132 -50.56 21.97 -13.62
N GLU A 133 -50.41 20.68 -13.93
CA GLU A 133 -51.18 19.99 -14.96
C GLU A 133 -52.68 19.96 -14.63
N GLU A 134 -53.03 19.69 -13.37
CA GLU A 134 -54.42 19.74 -12.91
C GLU A 134 -55.03 21.14 -13.08
N VAL A 135 -54.33 22.19 -12.65
CA VAL A 135 -54.79 23.58 -12.79
C VAL A 135 -54.94 23.98 -14.25
N VAL A 136 -53.99 23.61 -15.11
CA VAL A 136 -54.02 23.88 -16.55
C VAL A 136 -55.17 23.15 -17.23
N SER A 137 -55.43 21.89 -16.83
CA SER A 137 -56.54 21.09 -17.34
C SER A 137 -57.90 21.70 -16.97
N GLU A 138 -58.06 22.14 -15.72
CA GLU A 138 -59.28 22.80 -15.27
C GLU A 138 -59.51 24.12 -16.04
N LEU A 139 -58.46 24.94 -16.18
CA LEU A 139 -58.51 26.18 -16.98
C LEU A 139 -58.91 25.91 -18.44
N LYS A 140 -58.32 24.88 -19.06
CA LYS A 140 -58.62 24.49 -20.45
C LYS A 140 -60.09 24.14 -20.64
N SER A 141 -60.71 23.48 -19.67
CA SER A 141 -62.13 23.10 -19.70
C SER A 141 -63.08 24.30 -19.54
N SER A 142 -62.63 25.35 -18.87
CA SER A 142 -63.43 26.55 -18.57
C SER A 142 -63.33 27.66 -19.63
N LEU A 143 -62.29 27.64 -20.46
CA LEU A 143 -62.01 28.69 -21.43
C LEU A 143 -62.60 28.37 -22.81
N PRO A 144 -63.28 29.33 -23.47
CA PRO A 144 -63.70 29.17 -24.86
C PRO A 144 -62.51 29.09 -25.81
N GLU A 145 -62.73 28.52 -26.99
CA GLU A 145 -61.72 28.47 -28.05
C GLU A 145 -61.21 29.87 -28.42
N GLY A 146 -59.89 29.99 -28.64
CA GLY A 146 -59.23 31.24 -28.98
C GLY A 146 -57.85 31.37 -28.34
N TYR A 147 -57.27 32.56 -28.42
CA TYR A 147 -55.89 32.83 -28.01
C TYR A 147 -55.54 32.35 -26.58
N HIS A 148 -56.45 32.53 -25.62
CA HIS A 148 -56.22 32.10 -24.24
C HIS A 148 -56.18 30.57 -24.12
N ASN A 149 -57.01 29.85 -24.88
CA ASN A 149 -56.97 28.39 -24.92
C ASN A 149 -55.67 27.88 -25.58
N ASP A 150 -55.22 28.54 -26.66
CA ASP A 150 -53.94 28.23 -27.31
C ASP A 150 -52.76 28.39 -26.34
N ARG A 151 -52.75 29.48 -25.55
CA ARG A 151 -51.72 29.69 -24.52
C ARG A 151 -51.74 28.63 -23.42
N VAL A 152 -52.91 28.13 -23.04
CA VAL A 152 -53.04 27.02 -22.08
C VAL A 152 -52.51 25.72 -22.68
N ASN A 153 -52.70 25.47 -23.98
CA ASN A 153 -52.06 24.35 -24.66
C ASN A 153 -50.52 24.46 -24.66
N ASP A 154 -49.98 25.66 -24.89
CA ASP A 154 -48.53 25.87 -24.79
C ASP A 154 -47.99 25.59 -23.38
N MET A 155 -48.80 25.82 -22.33
CA MET A 155 -48.41 25.48 -20.95
C MET A 155 -48.32 23.96 -20.74
N VAL A 156 -49.23 23.18 -21.34
CA VAL A 156 -49.15 21.71 -21.33
C VAL A 156 -47.82 21.24 -21.93
N ASP A 157 -47.41 21.83 -23.06
CA ASP A 157 -46.13 21.50 -23.71
C ASP A 157 -44.92 21.89 -22.84
N VAL A 158 -45.03 22.95 -22.03
CA VAL A 158 -43.99 23.30 -21.04
C VAL A 158 -43.92 22.26 -19.93
N ILE A 159 -45.06 21.81 -19.40
CA ILE A 159 -45.14 20.79 -18.35
C ILE A 159 -44.52 19.46 -18.82
N VAL A 160 -44.82 19.03 -20.05
CA VAL A 160 -44.21 17.83 -20.64
C VAL A 160 -42.68 17.94 -20.67
N ARG A 161 -42.14 19.11 -21.05
CA ARG A 161 -40.68 19.33 -21.05
C ARG A 161 -40.08 19.30 -19.64
N ILE A 162 -40.82 19.65 -18.60
CA ILE A 162 -40.36 19.51 -17.20
C ILE A 162 -40.18 18.03 -16.86
N TYR A 163 -41.15 17.16 -17.19
CA TYR A 163 -41.04 15.72 -16.97
C TYR A 163 -39.85 15.13 -17.73
N GLU A 164 -39.67 15.50 -19.00
CA GLU A 164 -38.54 15.04 -19.81
C GLU A 164 -37.18 15.48 -19.22
N ALA A 165 -37.08 16.71 -18.74
CA ALA A 165 -35.86 17.23 -18.12
C ALA A 165 -35.54 16.50 -16.80
N CYS A 166 -36.56 16.22 -15.98
CA CYS A 166 -36.41 15.51 -14.71
C CYS A 166 -35.99 14.05 -14.90
N ASN A 167 -36.42 13.40 -15.99
CA ASN A 167 -36.03 12.02 -16.31
C ASN A 167 -34.51 11.85 -16.53
N PHE A 168 -33.79 12.92 -16.90
CA PHE A 168 -32.32 12.88 -17.05
C PHE A 168 -31.56 12.79 -15.72
N GLN A 169 -32.24 13.07 -14.58
CA GLN A 169 -31.63 12.98 -13.25
C GLN A 169 -31.32 11.53 -12.86
N ASP A 170 -32.13 10.56 -13.27
CA ASP A 170 -31.91 9.12 -12.97
C ASP A 170 -30.53 8.66 -13.48
N LEU A 171 -30.13 9.08 -14.68
CA LEU A 171 -28.80 8.78 -15.22
C LEU A 171 -27.68 9.39 -14.37
N THR A 172 -27.91 10.57 -13.78
CA THR A 172 -26.94 11.24 -12.91
C THR A 172 -26.81 10.51 -11.56
N GLY A 173 -27.94 10.15 -10.93
CA GLY A 173 -27.96 9.35 -9.70
C GLY A 173 -27.25 8.01 -9.86
N GLN A 174 -27.50 7.31 -10.98
CA GLN A 174 -26.80 6.07 -11.31
C GLN A 174 -25.29 6.26 -11.53
N ARG A 175 -24.87 7.36 -12.18
CA ARG A 175 -23.45 7.65 -12.38
C ARG A 175 -22.73 7.94 -11.07
N ILE A 176 -23.33 8.72 -10.17
CA ILE A 176 -22.77 8.99 -8.85
C ILE A 176 -22.69 7.69 -8.04
N THR A 177 -23.73 6.86 -8.06
CA THR A 177 -23.73 5.55 -7.41
C THR A 177 -22.58 4.66 -7.93
N LYS A 178 -22.26 4.69 -9.22
CA LYS A 178 -21.10 3.97 -9.78
C LYS A 178 -19.78 4.52 -9.25
N VAL A 179 -19.64 5.84 -9.10
CA VAL A 179 -18.45 6.47 -8.50
C VAL A 179 -18.28 6.03 -7.05
N VAL A 180 -19.35 6.07 -6.25
CA VAL A 180 -19.35 5.60 -4.86
C VAL A 180 -18.86 4.15 -4.76
N ARG A 181 -19.41 3.25 -5.59
CA ARG A 181 -18.96 1.84 -5.64
C ARG A 181 -17.48 1.70 -6.03
N ALA A 182 -17.00 2.53 -6.96
CA ALA A 182 -15.59 2.52 -7.36
C ALA A 182 -14.69 2.99 -6.22
N MET A 183 -15.11 3.99 -5.44
CA MET A 183 -14.39 4.43 -4.24
C MET A 183 -14.33 3.33 -3.19
N SER A 184 -15.44 2.66 -2.87
CA SER A 184 -15.45 1.52 -1.94
C SER A 184 -14.55 0.37 -2.42
N PHE A 185 -14.50 0.11 -3.73
CA PHE A 185 -13.58 -0.88 -4.28
C PHE A 185 -12.11 -0.49 -4.11
N ILE A 186 -11.77 0.78 -4.30
CA ILE A 186 -10.41 1.29 -4.05
C ILE A 186 -10.05 1.14 -2.57
N GLU A 187 -10.96 1.50 -1.67
CA GLU A 187 -10.80 1.35 -0.22
C GLU A 187 -10.50 -0.11 0.17
N GLU A 188 -11.30 -1.07 -0.31
CA GLU A 188 -11.09 -2.51 -0.06
C GLU A 188 -9.69 -2.96 -0.52
N ARG A 189 -9.20 -2.45 -1.65
CA ARG A 189 -7.86 -2.80 -2.16
C ARG A 189 -6.74 -2.19 -1.34
N VAL A 190 -6.90 -0.94 -0.91
CA VAL A 190 -5.95 -0.28 0.00
C VAL A 190 -5.88 -1.04 1.31
N ASP A 191 -7.02 -1.48 1.85
CA ASP A 191 -7.11 -2.27 3.08
C ASP A 191 -6.48 -3.65 2.93
N ALA A 192 -6.75 -4.35 1.83
CA ALA A 192 -6.11 -5.62 1.55
C ALA A 192 -4.58 -5.47 1.47
N MET A 193 -4.08 -4.42 0.80
CA MET A 193 -2.64 -4.15 0.71
C MET A 193 -2.04 -3.80 2.08
N MET A 194 -2.70 -2.97 2.88
CA MET A 194 -2.27 -2.66 4.25
C MET A 194 -2.23 -3.91 5.14
N GLY A 195 -3.20 -4.81 4.98
CA GLY A 195 -3.30 -6.07 5.72
C GLY A 195 -2.19 -7.08 5.42
N LEU A 196 -1.52 -6.98 4.26
CA LEU A 196 -0.35 -7.80 3.93
C LEU A 196 0.92 -7.37 4.70
N TRP A 197 0.94 -6.14 5.21
CA TRP A 197 2.06 -5.61 5.98
C TRP A 197 1.74 -5.58 7.48
N ASN A 198 2.78 -5.42 8.29
CA ASN A 198 2.61 -5.31 9.73
C ASN A 198 1.95 -3.96 10.07
N LYS A 199 0.73 -4.00 10.60
CA LYS A 199 -0.06 -2.82 11.00
C LYS A 199 0.73 -1.84 11.90
N ARG A 200 1.63 -2.37 12.74
CA ARG A 200 2.50 -1.56 13.61
C ARG A 200 3.46 -0.64 12.85
N GLU A 201 3.85 -1.00 11.63
CA GLU A 201 4.69 -0.14 10.79
C GLU A 201 3.94 1.10 10.32
N PHE A 202 2.64 0.96 10.01
CA PHE A 202 1.79 2.09 9.66
C PHE A 202 1.42 2.93 10.87
N GLU A 203 1.15 2.32 12.02
CA GLU A 203 0.89 3.05 13.28
C GLU A 203 2.08 3.90 13.74
N ALA A 204 3.30 3.49 13.39
CA ALA A 204 4.52 4.25 13.67
C ALA A 204 4.79 5.38 12.66
N MET A 205 4.03 5.46 11.56
CA MET A 205 4.16 6.57 10.61
C MET A 205 3.52 7.85 11.16
N PRO A 206 4.01 9.03 10.74
CA PRO A 206 3.34 10.28 11.07
C PRO A 206 1.92 10.27 10.52
N LEU A 207 0.97 10.75 11.33
CA LEU A 207 -0.38 11.03 10.84
C LEU A 207 -0.28 12.01 9.65
N PRO A 208 -1.00 11.74 8.55
CA PRO A 208 -1.03 12.68 7.44
C PRO A 208 -1.60 14.02 7.90
N PRO A 209 -1.11 15.15 7.36
CA PRO A 209 -1.69 16.45 7.65
C PRO A 209 -3.18 16.42 7.29
N SER A 210 -4.04 16.89 8.21
CA SER A 210 -5.45 17.06 7.92
C SER A 210 -5.57 18.07 6.77
N VAL A 211 -6.21 17.66 5.67
CA VAL A 211 -6.60 18.60 4.62
C VAL A 211 -7.88 19.28 5.10
N THR A 212 -7.80 20.00 6.21
CA THR A 212 -8.83 20.97 6.62
C THR A 212 -8.53 22.27 5.88
N LYS A 213 -8.49 22.23 4.56
CA LYS A 213 -8.80 23.44 3.80
C LYS A 213 -10.33 23.51 3.80
N LYS A 214 -10.89 24.06 4.88
CA LYS A 214 -12.16 24.76 4.74
C LYS A 214 -11.84 25.88 3.74
N ASP A 215 -12.38 25.80 2.53
CA ASP A 215 -12.54 27.04 1.77
C ASP A 215 -13.53 27.85 2.60
N GLU A 216 -13.00 28.81 3.37
CA GLU A 216 -13.78 29.70 4.24
C GLU A 216 -14.83 30.51 3.44
N ASP A 217 -14.74 30.50 2.11
CA ASP A 217 -15.67 31.16 1.17
C ASP A 217 -16.73 30.21 0.56
N LEU A 218 -16.70 28.90 0.84
CA LEU A 218 -17.66 27.91 0.32
C LEU A 218 -18.59 27.42 1.44
N ASP A 219 -19.39 28.34 1.98
CA ASP A 219 -20.55 28.01 2.83
C ASP A 219 -21.66 27.38 1.96
N LEU A 220 -21.47 26.11 1.61
CA LEU A 220 -22.48 25.29 0.96
C LEU A 220 -23.43 24.73 2.02
N HIS A 221 -24.50 25.47 2.30
CA HIS A 221 -25.61 24.98 3.10
C HIS A 221 -26.46 24.00 2.27
N GLY A 222 -26.13 22.71 2.34
CA GLY A 222 -27.09 21.64 1.99
C GLY A 222 -28.17 21.49 3.06
N PRO A 223 -29.24 20.72 2.82
CA PRO A 223 -30.17 20.34 3.88
C PRO A 223 -29.40 19.65 5.00
N ALA A 224 -29.30 20.29 6.16
CA ALA A 224 -28.61 19.72 7.29
C ALA A 224 -29.37 18.48 7.78
N GLU A 225 -28.73 17.32 7.79
CA GLU A 225 -29.29 16.18 8.50
C GLU A 225 -29.40 16.53 9.99
N ALA A 226 -30.62 16.46 10.53
CA ALA A 226 -30.88 16.64 11.94
C ALA A 226 -30.36 15.41 12.71
N THR A 227 -29.05 15.33 12.93
CA THR A 227 -28.46 14.40 13.88
C THR A 227 -28.31 15.09 15.24
N PRO A 228 -28.58 14.40 16.37
CA PRO A 228 -28.58 15.00 17.71
C PRO A 228 -27.27 15.69 18.12
N ASP A 229 -26.14 15.29 17.52
CA ASP A 229 -24.80 15.83 17.83
C ASP A 229 -24.30 16.90 16.85
N SER A 230 -25.08 17.25 15.81
CA SER A 230 -24.60 18.16 14.74
C SER A 230 -24.61 19.64 15.12
N GLY A 231 -25.20 20.04 16.25
CA GLY A 231 -25.35 21.45 16.62
C GLY A 231 -26.20 22.28 15.63
N ASN A 232 -26.82 21.63 14.65
CA ASN A 232 -27.66 22.25 13.64
C ASN A 232 -29.06 22.52 14.21
N ILE A 233 -29.60 23.70 13.94
CA ILE A 233 -30.94 24.11 14.38
C ILE A 233 -31.96 23.27 13.59
N SER A 234 -32.87 22.59 14.29
CA SER A 234 -33.88 21.77 13.63
C SER A 234 -34.99 22.64 13.04
N GLN A 235 -35.70 22.15 12.01
CA GLN A 235 -36.85 22.86 11.44
C GLN A 235 -37.92 23.18 12.49
N ALA A 236 -38.10 22.30 13.48
CA ALA A 236 -39.02 22.53 14.60
C ALA A 236 -38.58 23.72 15.49
N ASP A 237 -37.27 23.94 15.64
CA ASP A 237 -36.74 25.08 16.39
C ASP A 237 -36.92 26.40 15.61
N ILE A 238 -36.82 26.35 14.28
CA ILE A 238 -37.09 27.48 13.39
C ILE A 238 -38.57 27.86 13.47
N ASP A 239 -39.46 26.88 13.37
CA ASP A 239 -40.91 27.10 13.41
C ASP A 239 -41.35 27.66 14.78
N ALA A 240 -40.69 27.27 15.88
CA ALA A 240 -40.94 27.82 17.22
C ALA A 240 -40.44 29.27 17.41
N LEU A 241 -39.54 29.74 16.54
CA LEU A 241 -38.99 31.11 16.60
C LEU A 241 -39.83 32.12 15.81
N PHE A 242 -40.56 31.65 14.79
CA PHE A 242 -41.28 32.50 13.83
C PHE A 242 -42.79 32.23 13.73
N GLY A 243 -43.31 31.21 14.41
CA GLY A 243 -44.75 30.92 14.58
C GLY A 243 -45.30 31.40 15.92
#